data_AF-A0A4U1JF27-F1
#
_entry.id   AF-A0A4U1JF27-F1
#
_cell.length_a   1.000
_cell.length_b   1.000
_cell.length_c   1.000
_cell.angle_alpha   90.00
_cell.angle_beta   90.00
_cell.angle_gamma   90.00
#
_symmetry.space_group_name_H-M   'P 1'
#
loop_
_entity.id
_entity.type
_entity.pdbx_description
1 polymer ?
#
loop_
_entity_poly.entity_id
_entity_poly.type
_entity_poly.pdbx_seq_one_letter_code
_entity_poly.pdbx_strand_id
1 'polypeptide(L)'
;MPLTYKEKNIVAGMQWLNAEAIINQFTSYDERMQIIGAALKKAKIDPTEANIVEAAGLLGIELKKDEEDEEVVRVTVCREAVAELLGEDKDIANALRQIANGQEGRSFSDNTGHLRVGGYGTWNILFERGNPQVVLGLVDGHMDKEMSQKVRNQVGDVKGRDKEDTVELEVVGNLVRLPLTKQEAKEEKREQAKQVQQQQQQQQQKRGK
;
A
#
# COMPACT_ATOMS: atom_id res chain seq x y z
N MET A 1 6.97 29.68 -25.28
CA MET A 1 8.19 29.41 -26.09
C MET A 1 7.79 28.64 -27.34
N PRO A 2 8.45 28.83 -28.50
CA PRO A 2 8.16 28.05 -29.69
C PRO A 2 8.60 26.59 -29.52
N LEU A 3 7.77 25.65 -29.95
CA LEU A 3 8.08 24.22 -29.91
C LEU A 3 9.30 23.89 -30.79
N THR A 4 10.17 23.01 -30.31
CA THR A 4 11.29 22.41 -31.02
C THR A 4 10.79 21.48 -32.15
N TYR A 5 11.69 21.12 -33.07
CA TYR A 5 11.37 20.21 -34.17
C TYR A 5 10.91 18.82 -33.69
N LYS A 6 11.49 18.32 -32.59
CA LYS A 6 11.09 17.07 -31.94
C LYS A 6 9.66 17.19 -31.39
N GLU A 7 9.39 18.26 -30.65
CA GLU A 7 8.08 18.51 -30.06
C GLU A 7 6.98 18.70 -31.12
N LYS A 8 7.28 19.37 -32.24
CA LYS A 8 6.33 19.52 -33.36
C LYS A 8 5.93 18.18 -33.98
N ASN A 9 6.87 17.24 -34.10
CA ASN A 9 6.58 15.90 -34.64
C ASN A 9 5.82 15.02 -33.64
N ILE A 10 6.10 15.15 -32.34
CA ILE A 10 5.31 14.50 -31.28
C ILE A 10 3.87 14.99 -31.31
N VAL A 11 3.67 16.32 -31.30
CA VAL A 11 2.34 16.93 -31.34
C VAL A 11 1.59 16.56 -32.62
N ALA A 12 2.23 16.59 -33.79
CA ALA A 12 1.61 16.20 -35.06
C ALA A 12 1.24 14.70 -35.11
N GLY A 13 2.10 13.83 -34.57
CA GLY A 13 1.82 12.39 -34.48
C GLY A 13 0.67 12.05 -33.53
N MET A 14 0.44 12.87 -32.51
CA MET A 14 -0.59 12.65 -31.49
C MET A 14 -1.91 13.39 -31.78
N GLN A 15 -1.88 14.49 -32.55
CA GLN A 15 -3.09 15.14 -33.09
C GLN A 15 -3.92 14.19 -33.98
N TRP A 16 -3.28 13.24 -34.65
CA TRP A 16 -3.95 12.21 -35.45
C TRP A 16 -4.85 11.27 -34.61
N LEU A 17 -4.64 11.20 -33.29
CA LEU A 17 -5.33 10.27 -32.39
C LEU A 17 -6.46 10.90 -31.57
N ASN A 18 -6.72 12.21 -31.63
CA ASN A 18 -7.52 12.87 -30.58
C ASN A 18 -7.01 12.43 -29.18
N ALA A 19 -5.68 12.32 -29.07
CA ALA A 19 -5.03 11.45 -28.10
C ALA A 19 -5.40 11.80 -26.66
N GLU A 20 -5.55 13.08 -26.34
CA GLU A 20 -5.95 13.54 -25.01
C GLU A 20 -7.32 12.97 -24.60
N ALA A 21 -8.32 13.01 -25.48
CA ALA A 21 -9.66 12.51 -25.19
C ALA A 21 -9.73 10.98 -25.11
N ILE A 22 -8.86 10.27 -25.84
CA ILE A 22 -8.77 8.80 -25.80
C ILE A 22 -7.94 8.35 -24.60
N ILE A 23 -6.77 8.94 -24.37
CA ILE A 23 -5.85 8.56 -23.28
C ILE A 23 -6.50 8.85 -21.91
N ASN A 24 -7.27 9.93 -21.78
CA ASN A 24 -8.02 10.23 -20.56
C ASN A 24 -9.21 9.28 -20.30
N GLN A 25 -9.56 8.39 -21.24
CA GLN A 25 -10.53 7.31 -20.98
C GLN A 25 -9.89 6.10 -20.29
N PHE A 26 -8.56 6.00 -20.29
CA PHE A 26 -7.82 4.94 -19.60
C PHE A 26 -7.45 5.41 -18.20
N THR A 27 -7.66 4.56 -17.21
CA THR A 27 -7.43 4.91 -15.81
C THR A 27 -6.08 4.42 -15.29
N SER A 28 -5.53 3.36 -15.87
CA SER A 28 -4.25 2.80 -15.40
C SER A 28 -3.03 3.45 -16.06
N TYR A 29 -1.95 3.53 -15.30
CA TYR A 29 -0.66 4.05 -15.75
C TYR A 29 -0.11 3.24 -16.94
N ASP A 30 -0.15 1.91 -16.84
CA ASP A 30 0.40 1.02 -17.86
C ASP A 30 -0.34 1.13 -19.20
N GLU A 31 -1.66 1.28 -19.19
CA GLU A 31 -2.45 1.48 -20.42
C GLU A 31 -2.13 2.84 -21.06
N ARG A 32 -1.99 3.90 -20.26
CA ARG A 32 -1.59 5.23 -20.76
C ARG A 32 -0.18 5.18 -21.35
N MET A 33 0.76 4.52 -20.68
CA MET A 33 2.14 4.31 -21.17
C MET A 33 2.16 3.57 -22.51
N GLN A 34 1.37 2.49 -22.64
CA GLN A 34 1.31 1.69 -23.87
C GLN A 34 0.71 2.48 -25.05
N ILE A 35 -0.34 3.26 -24.83
CA ILE A 35 -1.00 4.04 -25.88
C ILE A 35 -0.10 5.18 -26.36
N ILE A 36 0.53 5.89 -25.42
CA ILE A 36 1.50 6.95 -25.76
C ILE A 36 2.71 6.35 -26.48
N GLY A 37 3.22 5.22 -26.00
CA GLY A 37 4.30 4.48 -26.66
C GLY A 37 3.94 4.05 -28.09
N ALA A 38 2.72 3.56 -28.31
CA ALA A 38 2.23 3.19 -29.64
C ALA A 38 2.10 4.40 -30.57
N ALA A 39 1.67 5.55 -30.04
CA ALA A 39 1.60 6.81 -30.79
C ALA A 39 2.99 7.31 -31.19
N LEU A 40 3.97 7.28 -30.27
CA LEU A 40 5.36 7.64 -30.55
C LEU A 40 5.99 6.73 -31.61
N LYS A 41 5.73 5.42 -31.55
CA LYS A 41 6.22 4.47 -32.54
C LYS A 41 5.67 4.76 -33.94
N LYS A 42 4.40 5.15 -34.05
CA LYS A 42 3.80 5.61 -35.33
C LYS A 42 4.44 6.90 -35.84
N ALA A 43 4.83 7.81 -34.94
CA ALA A 43 5.58 9.01 -35.26
C ALA A 43 7.07 8.74 -35.57
N LYS A 44 7.51 7.47 -35.62
CA LYS A 44 8.91 7.05 -35.81
C LYS A 44 9.84 7.55 -34.71
N ILE A 45 9.31 7.72 -33.50
CA ILE A 45 10.05 8.06 -32.29
C ILE A 45 10.14 6.80 -31.43
N ASP A 46 11.32 6.54 -30.87
CA ASP A 46 11.53 5.39 -29.99
C ASP A 46 10.75 5.57 -28.68
N PRO A 47 9.82 4.66 -28.32
CA PRO A 47 8.96 4.81 -27.15
C PRO A 47 9.68 4.43 -25.85
N THR A 48 10.76 5.13 -25.54
CA THR A 48 11.41 5.04 -24.23
C THR A 48 10.53 5.72 -23.16
N GLU A 49 10.67 5.31 -21.90
CA GLU A 49 9.92 5.92 -20.78
C GLU A 49 10.09 7.45 -20.74
N ALA A 50 11.30 7.95 -20.96
CA ALA A 50 11.58 9.38 -21.02
C ALA A 50 10.80 10.10 -22.15
N ASN A 51 10.75 9.52 -23.35
CA ASN A 51 10.00 10.09 -24.46
C ASN A 51 8.48 10.02 -24.24
N ILE A 52 7.99 8.99 -23.56
CA ILE A 52 6.57 8.83 -23.20
C ILE A 52 6.16 9.90 -22.18
N VAL A 53 6.96 10.13 -21.14
CA VAL A 53 6.71 11.16 -20.13
C VAL A 53 6.77 12.56 -20.74
N GLU A 54 7.75 12.83 -21.61
CA GLU A 54 7.86 14.09 -22.35
C GLU A 54 6.62 14.33 -23.23
N ALA A 55 6.17 13.30 -23.95
CA ALA A 55 4.97 13.38 -24.77
C ALA A 55 3.69 13.59 -23.96
N ALA A 56 3.57 12.93 -22.79
CA ALA A 56 2.43 13.13 -21.90
C ALA A 56 2.39 14.57 -21.34
N GLY A 57 3.54 15.10 -20.93
CA GLY A 57 3.65 16.47 -20.43
C GLY A 57 3.28 17.53 -21.47
N LEU A 58 3.68 17.32 -22.73
CA LEU A 58 3.30 18.21 -23.85
C LEU A 58 1.79 18.22 -24.15
N LEU A 59 1.08 17.17 -23.76
CA LEU A 59 -0.37 17.02 -23.95
C LEU A 59 -1.19 17.33 -22.69
N GLY A 60 -0.54 17.75 -21.59
CA GLY A 60 -1.23 17.97 -20.31
C GLY A 60 -1.80 16.70 -19.68
N ILE A 61 -1.31 15.52 -20.08
CA ILE A 61 -1.76 14.23 -19.54
C ILE A 61 -0.95 13.93 -18.29
N GLU A 62 -1.62 13.90 -17.13
CA GLU A 62 -1.01 13.42 -15.90
C GLU A 62 -0.81 11.90 -15.98
N LEU A 63 0.44 11.49 -16.13
CA LEU A 63 0.87 10.12 -15.88
C LEU A 63 1.13 9.96 -14.38
N LYS A 64 0.05 9.74 -13.62
CA LYS A 64 0.20 9.22 -12.26
C LYS A 64 0.51 7.75 -12.41
N LYS A 65 1.70 7.32 -11.95
CA LYS A 65 1.88 5.91 -11.61
C LYS A 65 0.73 5.56 -10.67
N ASP A 66 0.05 4.45 -10.93
CA ASP A 66 -0.95 3.96 -10.00
C ASP A 66 -0.21 3.74 -8.68
N GLU A 67 -0.27 4.72 -7.77
CA GLU A 67 0.20 4.58 -6.39
C GLU A 67 -0.83 3.75 -5.62
N GLU A 68 -1.15 2.55 -6.11
CA GLU A 68 -2.00 1.58 -5.40
C GLU A 68 -1.52 0.14 -5.65
N ASP A 69 -0.21 -0.07 -5.82
CA ASP A 69 0.35 -1.26 -5.18
C ASP A 69 0.34 -0.93 -3.68
N GLU A 70 -0.75 -1.26 -2.98
CA GLU A 70 -0.79 -1.17 -1.52
C GLU A 70 0.45 -1.87 -0.98
N GLU A 71 1.37 -1.10 -0.41
CA GLU A 71 2.66 -1.61 0.04
C GLU A 71 2.42 -2.73 1.05
N VAL A 72 2.74 -3.97 0.66
CA VAL A 72 2.61 -5.13 1.53
C VAL A 72 3.74 -5.08 2.54
N VAL A 73 3.43 -4.65 3.75
CA VAL A 73 4.38 -4.60 4.86
C VAL A 73 4.33 -5.90 5.64
N ARG A 74 5.49 -6.51 5.86
CA ARG A 74 5.63 -7.75 6.63
C ARG A 74 6.04 -7.44 8.07
N VAL A 75 5.35 -8.07 9.02
CA VAL A 75 5.63 -7.90 10.44
C VAL A 75 5.73 -9.26 11.13
N THR A 76 6.75 -9.42 11.96
CA THR A 76 6.94 -10.63 12.79
C THR A 76 6.13 -10.48 14.08
N VAL A 77 5.29 -11.47 14.36
CA VAL A 77 4.33 -11.44 15.46
C VAL A 77 4.40 -12.75 16.23
N CYS A 78 4.27 -12.71 17.55
CA CYS A 78 4.02 -13.92 18.34
C CYS A 78 2.74 -14.61 17.87
N ARG A 79 2.79 -15.94 17.73
CA ARG A 79 1.66 -16.77 17.27
C ARG A 79 0.38 -16.54 18.09
N GLU A 80 0.49 -16.37 19.41
CA GLU A 80 -0.68 -16.13 20.27
C GLU A 80 -1.36 -14.79 20.01
N ALA A 81 -0.62 -13.79 19.54
CA ALA A 81 -1.16 -12.46 19.21
C ALA A 81 -1.85 -12.39 17.84
N VAL A 82 -1.73 -13.43 17.00
CA VAL A 82 -2.29 -13.40 15.64
C VAL A 82 -3.78 -13.14 15.64
N ALA A 83 -4.54 -13.83 16.50
CA ALA A 83 -5.99 -13.67 16.58
C ALA A 83 -6.43 -12.26 17.05
N GLU A 84 -5.56 -11.55 17.77
CA GLU A 84 -5.80 -10.19 18.26
C GLU A 84 -5.61 -9.14 17.15
N LEU A 85 -4.80 -9.47 16.13
CA LEU A 85 -4.31 -8.51 15.12
C LEU A 85 -4.92 -8.70 13.73
N LEU A 86 -5.45 -9.89 13.43
CA LEU A 86 -6.08 -10.19 12.14
C LEU A 86 -7.38 -9.41 11.95
N GLY A 87 -7.62 -8.98 10.71
CA GLY A 87 -8.85 -8.28 10.32
C GLY A 87 -8.58 -6.92 9.68
N GLU A 88 -9.67 -6.19 9.45
CA GLU A 88 -9.61 -4.84 8.86
C GLU A 88 -9.72 -3.79 9.97
N ASP A 89 -8.58 -3.21 10.34
CA ASP A 89 -8.49 -2.13 11.32
C ASP A 89 -7.35 -1.19 10.94
N LYS A 90 -7.71 0.05 10.62
CA LYS A 90 -6.78 1.09 10.19
C LYS A 90 -5.73 1.42 11.26
N ASP A 91 -6.13 1.46 12.52
CA ASP A 91 -5.26 1.90 13.60
C ASP A 91 -4.25 0.81 13.95
N ILE A 92 -4.68 -0.46 13.97
CA ILE A 92 -3.79 -1.62 14.14
C ILE A 92 -2.83 -1.71 12.95
N ALA A 93 -3.35 -1.65 11.72
CA ALA A 93 -2.53 -1.73 10.50
C ALA A 93 -1.45 -0.63 10.47
N ASN A 94 -1.79 0.60 10.84
CA ASN A 94 -0.84 1.71 10.88
C ASN A 94 0.22 1.52 11.98
N ALA A 95 -0.16 1.02 13.16
CA ALA A 95 0.78 0.76 14.23
C ALA A 95 1.74 -0.39 13.87
N LEU A 96 1.25 -1.47 13.24
CA LEU A 96 2.09 -2.57 12.75
C LEU A 96 3.05 -2.10 11.65
N ARG A 97 2.61 -1.24 10.73
CA ARG A 97 3.49 -0.61 9.73
C ARG A 97 4.61 0.21 10.36
N GLN A 98 4.30 0.97 11.41
CA GLN A 98 5.30 1.73 12.16
C GLN A 98 6.35 0.82 12.80
N ILE A 99 5.94 -0.28 13.43
CA ILE A 99 6.84 -1.28 14.04
C ILE A 99 7.72 -1.92 12.97
N ALA A 100 7.13 -2.39 11.87
CA ALA A 100 7.88 -2.99 10.76
C ALA A 100 8.91 -2.03 10.15
N ASN A 101 8.59 -0.74 10.11
CA ASN A 101 9.49 0.33 9.64
C ASN A 101 10.50 0.80 10.71
N GLY A 102 10.65 0.07 11.82
CA GLY A 102 11.68 0.30 12.82
C GLY A 102 11.34 1.35 13.89
N GLN A 103 10.07 1.75 14.02
CA GLN A 103 9.67 2.69 15.06
C GLN A 103 9.81 2.05 16.44
N GLU A 104 10.72 2.58 17.27
CA GLU A 104 11.02 1.96 18.57
C GLU A 104 9.95 2.16 19.65
N GLY A 105 8.94 2.99 19.37
CA GLY A 105 7.85 3.33 20.29
C GLY A 105 8.31 3.92 21.62
N ARG A 106 7.43 3.85 22.63
CA ARG A 106 7.74 4.28 23.99
C ARG A 106 8.33 3.11 24.77
N SER A 107 9.44 3.35 25.45
CA SER A 107 10.05 2.33 26.31
C SER A 107 9.12 2.00 27.50
N PHE A 108 8.85 0.71 27.68
CA PHE A 108 8.18 0.17 28.87
C PHE A 108 9.18 -0.52 29.81
N SER A 109 10.10 -1.30 29.24
CA SER A 109 11.26 -1.89 29.94
C SER A 109 12.45 -1.97 28.99
N ASP A 110 13.63 -2.35 29.49
CA ASP A 110 14.91 -2.30 28.77
C ASP A 110 14.84 -2.80 27.32
N ASN A 111 14.12 -3.90 27.06
CA ASN A 111 13.97 -4.49 25.72
C ASN A 111 12.51 -4.51 25.19
N THR A 112 11.58 -3.78 25.80
CA THR A 112 10.15 -3.82 25.41
C THR A 112 9.63 -2.42 25.14
N GLY A 113 9.09 -2.23 23.94
CA GLY A 113 8.44 -1.01 23.48
C GLY A 113 6.93 -1.17 23.44
N HIS A 114 6.23 -0.04 23.43
CA HIS A 114 4.81 -0.02 23.11
C HIS A 114 4.45 1.13 22.17
N LEU A 115 3.48 0.88 21.28
CA LEU A 115 2.84 1.90 20.45
C LEU A 115 1.36 1.98 20.77
N ARG A 116 0.85 3.21 20.85
CA ARG A 116 -0.58 3.46 21.01
C ARG A 116 -1.30 3.13 19.71
N VAL A 117 -2.41 2.42 19.84
CA VAL A 117 -3.35 2.17 18.76
C VAL A 117 -4.54 3.12 18.94
N GLY A 118 -4.85 3.88 17.88
CA GLY A 118 -5.93 4.86 17.87
C GLY A 118 -5.63 6.18 18.59
N GLY A 119 -6.47 7.19 18.31
CA GLY A 119 -6.27 8.57 18.78
C GLY A 119 -6.46 8.79 20.29
N TYR A 120 -7.24 7.93 20.96
CA TYR A 120 -7.51 8.06 22.39
C TYR A 120 -6.65 7.13 23.27
N GLY A 121 -5.75 6.31 22.69
CA GLY A 121 -4.74 5.55 23.44
C GLY A 121 -5.27 4.49 24.40
N THR A 122 -6.49 4.00 24.20
CA THR A 122 -7.09 2.92 24.98
C THR A 122 -6.45 1.57 24.68
N TRP A 123 -5.79 1.41 23.54
CA TRP A 123 -5.11 0.17 23.17
C TRP A 123 -3.63 0.45 22.90
N ASN A 124 -2.78 -0.52 23.24
CA ASN A 124 -1.35 -0.46 22.98
C ASN A 124 -0.87 -1.78 22.38
N ILE A 125 -0.06 -1.72 21.33
CA ILE A 125 0.70 -2.87 20.85
C ILE A 125 1.99 -2.93 21.65
N LEU A 126 2.24 -4.09 22.28
CA LEU A 126 3.49 -4.41 22.93
C LEU A 126 4.40 -5.14 21.94
N PHE A 127 5.68 -4.76 21.88
CA PHE A 127 6.65 -5.40 21.00
C PHE A 127 8.04 -5.41 21.62
N GLU A 128 8.83 -6.41 21.24
CA GLU A 128 10.24 -6.50 21.61
C GLU A 128 11.07 -5.53 20.77
N ARG A 129 11.92 -4.73 21.42
CA ARG A 129 12.81 -3.78 20.76
C ARG A 129 14.06 -4.53 20.30
N GLY A 130 14.40 -4.43 19.03
CA GLY A 130 15.54 -5.13 18.45
C GLY A 130 15.45 -5.23 16.92
N ASN A 131 16.31 -6.06 16.33
CA ASN A 131 16.22 -6.43 14.92
C ASN A 131 16.30 -7.97 14.79
N PRO A 132 15.19 -8.65 14.47
CA PRO A 132 13.87 -8.11 14.13
C PRO A 132 13.08 -7.61 15.35
N GLN A 133 12.15 -6.66 15.13
CA GLN A 133 11.13 -6.33 16.12
C GLN A 133 10.04 -7.41 16.08
N VAL A 134 9.61 -7.86 17.26
CA VAL A 134 8.58 -8.91 17.40
C VAL A 134 7.38 -8.35 18.14
N VAL A 135 6.21 -8.37 17.50
CA VAL A 135 4.96 -7.96 18.13
C VAL A 135 4.49 -9.05 19.09
N LEU A 136 4.29 -8.70 20.37
CA LEU A 136 3.91 -9.64 21.42
C LEU A 136 2.39 -9.71 21.63
N GLY A 137 1.66 -8.62 21.34
CA GLY A 137 0.20 -8.59 21.43
C GLY A 137 -0.39 -7.22 21.76
N LEU A 138 -1.71 -7.19 21.95
CA LEU A 138 -2.48 -6.01 22.31
C LEU A 138 -2.74 -5.95 23.82
N VAL A 139 -2.63 -4.73 24.36
CA VAL A 139 -2.96 -4.38 25.74
C VAL A 139 -4.09 -3.38 25.73
N ASP A 140 -5.17 -3.71 26.45
CA ASP A 140 -6.34 -2.85 26.63
C ASP A 140 -6.16 -1.98 27.88
N GLY A 141 -5.68 -0.76 27.67
CA GLY A 141 -5.60 0.28 28.67
C GLY A 141 -4.37 1.17 28.51
N HIS A 142 -4.36 2.28 29.23
CA HIS A 142 -3.23 3.20 29.27
C HIS A 142 -2.02 2.59 29.98
N MET A 143 -0.88 2.59 29.28
CA MET A 143 0.40 2.12 29.82
C MET A 143 1.25 3.29 30.33
N ASP A 144 0.86 3.87 31.46
CA ASP A 144 1.63 4.89 32.17
C ASP A 144 2.01 4.44 33.59
N LYS A 145 2.60 5.35 34.38
CA LYS A 145 3.02 5.06 35.76
C LYS A 145 1.86 4.75 36.70
N GLU A 146 0.64 5.17 36.35
CA GLU A 146 -0.59 5.02 37.13
C GLU A 146 -1.50 3.91 36.58
N MET A 147 -0.97 3.04 35.71
CA MET A 147 -1.75 1.95 35.13
C MET A 147 -2.44 1.08 36.20
N SER A 148 -3.68 0.68 35.90
CA SER A 148 -4.43 -0.21 36.79
C SER A 148 -3.75 -1.57 36.95
N GLN A 149 -4.03 -2.26 38.06
CA GLN A 149 -3.49 -3.61 38.28
C GLN A 149 -3.95 -4.59 37.19
N LYS A 150 -5.15 -4.41 36.62
CA LYS A 150 -5.66 -5.21 35.50
C LYS A 150 -4.75 -5.05 34.27
N VAL A 151 -4.43 -3.80 33.90
CA VAL A 151 -3.55 -3.49 32.77
C VAL A 151 -2.15 -4.03 33.04
N ARG A 152 -1.63 -3.87 34.27
CA ARG A 152 -0.32 -4.40 34.65
C ARG A 152 -0.23 -5.93 34.50
N ASN A 153 -1.28 -6.66 34.90
CA ASN A 153 -1.33 -8.10 34.72
C ASN A 153 -1.35 -8.47 33.23
N GLN A 154 -2.20 -7.82 32.43
CA GLN A 154 -2.25 -8.04 30.98
C GLN A 154 -0.91 -7.76 30.29
N VAL A 155 -0.21 -6.70 30.70
CA VAL A 155 1.14 -6.41 30.20
C VAL A 155 2.12 -7.52 30.58
N GLY A 156 2.02 -8.06 31.80
CA GLY A 156 2.83 -9.21 32.23
C GLY A 156 2.57 -10.45 31.38
N ASP A 157 1.30 -10.75 31.11
CA ASP A 157 0.88 -11.89 30.29
C ASP A 157 1.37 -11.73 28.84
N VAL A 158 1.12 -10.57 28.22
CA VAL A 158 1.57 -10.27 26.86
C VAL A 158 3.09 -10.25 26.75
N LYS A 159 3.80 -9.71 27.76
CA LYS A 159 5.27 -9.72 27.77
C LYS A 159 5.84 -11.14 27.89
N GLY A 160 5.15 -12.04 28.58
CA GLY A 160 5.58 -13.44 28.74
C GLY A 160 5.64 -14.25 27.44
N ARG A 161 5.08 -13.71 26.35
CA ARG A 161 5.09 -14.28 25.00
C ARG A 161 6.41 -14.07 24.25
N ASP A 162 7.39 -13.38 24.84
CA ASP A 162 8.71 -13.11 24.25
C ASP A 162 9.51 -14.40 23.90
N LYS A 163 9.15 -15.53 24.52
CA LYS A 163 9.77 -16.84 24.30
C LYS A 163 8.99 -17.76 23.36
N GLU A 164 7.87 -17.29 22.83
CA GLU A 164 6.99 -18.11 22.00
C GLU A 164 7.35 -18.08 20.53
N ASP A 165 6.78 -19.02 19.78
CA ASP A 165 6.95 -19.10 18.34
C ASP A 165 6.36 -17.87 17.64
N THR A 166 7.06 -17.41 16.59
CA THR A 166 6.63 -16.27 15.78
C THR A 166 6.05 -16.70 14.42
N VAL A 167 5.24 -15.82 13.85
CA VAL A 167 4.60 -15.93 12.54
C VAL A 167 4.73 -14.58 11.84
N GLU A 168 4.90 -14.60 10.51
CA GLU A 168 4.87 -13.39 9.69
C GLU A 168 3.42 -13.05 9.31
N LEU A 169 3.01 -11.79 9.49
CA LEU A 169 1.75 -11.24 8.99
C LEU A 169 2.02 -10.23 7.86
N GLU A 170 1.06 -10.10 6.96
CA GLU A 170 1.05 -9.09 5.91
C GLU A 170 0.02 -8.00 6.24
N VAL A 171 0.46 -6.74 6.14
CA VAL A 171 -0.38 -5.55 6.25
C VAL A 171 -0.55 -4.95 4.86
N VAL A 172 -1.79 -4.88 4.39
CA VAL A 172 -2.18 -4.43 3.04
C VAL A 172 -3.30 -3.41 3.21
N GLY A 173 -2.99 -2.12 2.98
CA GLY A 173 -3.92 -1.03 3.32
C GLY A 173 -4.29 -1.02 4.81
N ASN A 174 -5.56 -1.29 5.12
CA ASN A 174 -6.09 -1.43 6.48
C ASN A 174 -6.27 -2.90 6.93
N LEU A 175 -5.97 -3.86 6.05
CA LEU A 175 -6.15 -5.28 6.29
C LEU A 175 -4.87 -5.90 6.83
N VAL A 176 -4.99 -6.66 7.92
CA VAL A 176 -3.94 -7.52 8.45
C VAL A 176 -4.33 -8.96 8.20
N ARG A 177 -3.47 -9.70 7.50
CA ARG A 177 -3.75 -11.09 7.10
C ARG A 177 -2.51 -11.98 7.20
N LEU A 178 -2.73 -13.29 7.18
CA LEU A 178 -1.65 -14.24 6.96
C LEU A 178 -1.15 -14.13 5.50
N PRO A 179 0.15 -14.37 5.25
CA PRO A 179 0.70 -14.36 3.90
C PRO A 179 -0.05 -15.33 3.00
N LEU A 180 -0.49 -14.85 1.84
CA LEU A 180 -1.16 -15.70 0.87
C LEU A 180 -0.19 -16.74 0.31
N THR A 181 -0.69 -17.93 0.03
CA THR A 181 0.06 -18.88 -0.79
C THR A 181 0.22 -18.35 -2.21
N LYS A 182 1.23 -18.85 -2.94
CA LYS A 182 1.45 -18.47 -4.35
C LYS A 182 0.22 -18.70 -5.25
N GLN A 183 -0.65 -19.64 -4.88
CA GLN A 183 -1.86 -19.94 -5.63
C GLN A 183 -2.95 -18.90 -5.34
N GLU A 184 -3.19 -18.58 -4.06
CA GLU A 184 -4.17 -17.58 -3.65
C GLU A 184 -3.80 -16.18 -4.16
N ALA A 185 -2.53 -15.79 -4.07
CA ALA A 185 -2.06 -14.50 -4.61
C ALA A 185 -2.30 -14.37 -6.13
N LYS A 186 -2.21 -15.49 -6.87
CA LYS A 186 -2.47 -15.51 -8.32
C LYS A 186 -3.97 -15.42 -8.62
N GLU A 187 -4.80 -15.98 -7.76
CA GLU A 187 -6.25 -15.93 -7.88
C GLU A 187 -6.79 -14.54 -7.53
N GLU A 188 -6.31 -13.94 -6.44
CA GLU A 188 -6.65 -12.56 -6.03
C GLU A 188 -6.34 -11.55 -7.14
N LYS A 189 -5.14 -11.62 -7.73
CA LYS A 189 -4.77 -10.75 -8.89
C LYS A 189 -5.70 -10.95 -10.09
N ARG A 190 -6.17 -12.18 -10.33
CA ARG A 190 -7.13 -12.44 -11.43
C ARG A 190 -8.51 -11.87 -11.13
N GLU A 191 -8.96 -11.92 -9.89
CA GLU A 191 -10.24 -11.35 -9.49
C GLU A 191 -10.23 -9.82 -9.52
N GLN A 192 -9.16 -9.20 -9.02
CA GLN A 192 -8.96 -7.75 -9.13
C GLN A 192 -8.96 -7.31 -10.59
N ALA A 193 -8.23 -7.99 -11.47
CA ALA A 193 -8.22 -7.68 -12.90
C ALA A 193 -9.60 -7.79 -13.55
N LYS A 194 -10.42 -8.78 -13.15
CA LYS A 194 -11.80 -8.92 -13.63
C LYS A 194 -12.71 -7.79 -13.13
N GLN A 195 -12.59 -7.40 -11.86
CA GLN A 195 -13.38 -6.31 -11.30
C GLN A 195 -13.07 -4.97 -11.97
N VAL A 196 -11.79 -4.67 -12.19
CA VAL A 196 -11.36 -3.47 -12.93
C VAL A 196 -11.93 -3.46 -14.34
N GLN A 197 -11.84 -4.59 -15.07
CA GLN A 197 -12.39 -4.72 -16.41
C GLN A 197 -13.92 -4.53 -16.45
N GLN A 198 -14.65 -5.07 -15.47
CA GLN A 198 -16.09 -4.88 -15.36
C GLN A 198 -16.47 -3.42 -15.03
N GLN A 199 -15.74 -2.76 -14.14
CA GLN A 199 -15.97 -1.34 -13.82
C GLN A 199 -15.72 -0.45 -15.05
N GLN A 200 -14.66 -0.71 -15.82
CA GLN A 200 -14.38 0.01 -17.06
C GLN A 200 -15.51 -0.16 -18.09
N GLN A 201 -16.04 -1.38 -18.27
CA GLN A 201 -17.17 -1.64 -19.16
C GLN A 201 -18.45 -0.90 -18.72
N GLN A 202 -18.74 -0.85 -17.42
CA GLN A 202 -19.90 -0.11 -16.90
C GLN A 202 -19.75 1.40 -17.07
N GLN A 203 -18.54 1.95 -16.94
CA GLN A 203 -18.29 3.38 -17.17
C GLN A 203 -18.46 3.76 -18.66
N GLN A 204 -18.03 2.90 -19.59
CA GLN A 204 -18.22 3.12 -21.02
C GLN A 204 -19.70 3.10 -21.42
N GLN A 205 -20.50 2.20 -20.84
CA GLN A 205 -21.95 2.14 -21.09
C GLN A 205 -22.70 3.36 -20.53
N LYS A 206 -22.22 3.98 -19.44
CA LYS A 206 -22.82 5.20 -18.87
C LYS A 206 -22.47 6.47 -19.64
N ARG A 207 -21.35 6.50 -20.39
CA ARG A 207 -20.93 7.65 -21.21
C ARG A 207 -21.55 7.66 -22.62
N GLY A 208 -22.11 6.55 -23.07
CA GLY A 208 -22.77 6.40 -24.38
C GLY A 208 -24.29 6.67 -24.38
N LYS A 209 -24.85 7.16 -23.27
CA LYS A 209 -26.23 7.62 -23.14
C LYS A 209 -26.24 9.11 -22.81
#